data_AF-A0A4R6Y6C8-F1
#
_entry.id   AF-A0A4R6Y6C8-F1
#
_cell.length_a   1.000
_cell.length_b   1.000
_cell.length_c   1.000
_cell.angle_alpha   90.00
_cell.angle_beta   90.00
_cell.angle_gamma   90.00
#
_symmetry.space_group_name_H-M   'P 1'
#
loop_
_entity.id
_entity.type
_entity.pdbx_description
1 polymer ?
#
loop_
_entity_poly.entity_id
_entity_poly.type
_entity_poly.pdbx_seq_one_letter_code
_entity_poly.pdbx_strand_id
1 'polypeptide(L)' 'MMQKTAETIIRELAARHGAEAQRTALDGWADDVTRLSGDAVTLDSVEELIVGLRRGNLVDGIELTRLHSRYLDERAGQ' A
#
# COMPACT_ATOMS: atom_id res chain seq x y z
N MET A 1 12.96 -19.26 12.33
CA MET A 1 12.54 -17.85 12.15
C MET A 1 11.24 -17.87 11.37
N MET A 2 10.12 -17.41 11.97
CA MET A 2 8.89 -17.21 11.21
C MET A 2 9.12 -16.06 10.23
N GLN A 3 8.93 -16.30 8.93
CA GLN A 3 9.02 -15.22 7.94
C GLN A 3 7.91 -14.21 8.20
N LYS A 4 8.24 -12.91 8.16
CA LYS A 4 7.25 -11.84 8.23
C LYS A 4 6.33 -11.91 7.00
N THR A 5 5.03 -11.65 7.20
CA THR A 5 4.06 -11.53 6.11
C THR A 5 4.36 -10.30 5.25
N ALA A 6 3.90 -10.30 4.01
CA ALA A 6 4.03 -9.15 3.12
C ALA A 6 3.40 -7.90 3.74
N GLU A 7 2.23 -8.02 4.36
CA GLU A 7 1.59 -6.92 5.09
C GLU A 7 2.53 -6.30 6.14
N THR A 8 3.15 -7.14 6.98
CA THR A 8 4.04 -6.67 8.05
C THR A 8 5.21 -5.88 7.46
N ILE A 9 5.81 -6.38 6.38
CA ILE A 9 6.94 -5.73 5.71
C ILE A 9 6.50 -4.39 5.11
N ILE A 10 5.32 -4.33 4.46
CA ILE A 10 4.78 -3.09 3.88
C ILE A 10 4.56 -2.04 4.96
N ARG A 11 3.97 -2.41 6.09
CA ARG A 11 3.75 -1.50 7.23
C ARG A 11 5.08 -0.99 7.80
N GLU A 12 6.07 -1.85 7.97
CA GLU A 12 7.40 -1.44 8.44
C GLU A 12 8.10 -0.49 7.46
N LEU A 13 7.99 -0.74 6.14
CA LEU A 13 8.52 0.17 5.12
C LEU A 13 7.82 1.53 5.18
N ALA A 14 6.49 1.53 5.27
CA ALA A 14 5.73 2.77 5.39
C ALA A 14 6.12 3.59 6.63
N ALA A 15 6.26 2.92 7.79
CA ALA A 15 6.68 3.55 9.04
C ALA A 15 8.08 4.18 8.92
N ARG A 16 9.04 3.44 8.35
CA ARG A 16 10.43 3.88 8.20
C ARG A 16 10.58 5.11 7.29
N HIS A 17 9.75 5.19 6.27
CA HIS A 17 9.81 6.26 5.28
C HIS A 17 8.81 7.40 5.53
N GLY A 18 8.05 7.35 6.64
CA GLY A 18 7.04 8.36 6.97
C GLY A 18 5.83 8.35 6.03
N ALA A 19 5.62 7.28 5.26
CA ALA A 19 4.48 7.16 4.33
C ALA A 19 3.13 7.06 5.07
N GLU A 20 3.13 6.76 6.37
CA GLU A 20 1.94 6.88 7.23
C GLU A 20 1.39 8.31 7.28
N ALA A 21 2.25 9.34 7.20
CA ALA A 21 1.82 10.73 7.13
C ALA A 21 1.26 11.10 5.73
N GLN A 22 1.65 10.36 4.70
CA GLN A 22 1.09 10.51 3.35
C GLN A 22 -0.29 9.85 3.24
N ARG A 23 -0.56 8.83 4.06
CA ARG A 23 -1.87 8.18 4.16
C ARG A 23 -2.96 9.16 4.58
N THR A 24 -2.72 10.00 5.60
CA THR A 24 -3.66 11.03 6.04
C THR A 24 -3.99 12.06 4.95
N ALA A 25 -3.06 12.30 4.02
CA ALA A 25 -3.30 13.13 2.84
C ALA A 25 -3.98 12.36 1.69
N LEU A 26 -3.77 11.04 1.63
CA LEU A 26 -4.44 10.12 0.70
C LEU A 26 -5.89 9.87 1.10
N ASP A 27 -6.26 9.80 2.38
CA ASP A 27 -7.66 9.65 2.82
C ASP A 27 -8.55 10.75 2.20
N GLY A 28 -8.06 12.00 2.17
CA GLY A 28 -8.76 13.13 1.54
C GLY A 28 -8.76 13.10 0.00
N TRP A 29 -7.76 12.48 -0.63
CA TRP A 29 -7.64 12.40 -2.10
C TRP A 29 -8.29 11.15 -2.69
N ALA A 30 -8.30 10.04 -1.95
CA ALA A 30 -8.92 8.79 -2.32
C ALA A 30 -10.45 8.94 -2.37
N ASP A 31 -11.04 9.71 -1.45
CA ASP A 31 -12.46 10.08 -1.50
C ASP A 31 -12.78 10.86 -2.80
N ASP A 32 -11.93 11.82 -3.17
CA ASP A 32 -12.12 12.65 -4.36
C ASP A 32 -11.90 11.90 -5.70
N VAL A 33 -10.90 11.00 -5.77
CA VAL A 33 -10.60 10.24 -7.00
C VAL A 33 -11.56 9.06 -7.20
N THR A 34 -11.98 8.40 -6.12
CA THR A 34 -12.96 7.30 -6.18
C THR A 34 -14.31 7.81 -6.68
N ARG A 35 -14.69 9.06 -6.33
CA ARG A 35 -15.89 9.72 -6.85
C ARG A 35 -15.84 10.00 -8.36
N LEU A 36 -14.66 10.17 -8.94
CA LEU A 36 -14.47 10.55 -10.36
C LEU A 36 -14.42 9.36 -11.33
N SER A 37 -14.09 8.15 -10.87
CA SER A 37 -13.81 7.04 -11.79
C SER A 37 -14.97 6.06 -12.05
N GLY A 38 -16.12 6.20 -11.38
CA GLY A 38 -17.33 5.40 -11.63
C GLY A 38 -17.26 3.90 -11.29
N ASP A 39 -16.06 3.34 -11.19
CA ASP A 39 -15.73 2.01 -10.67
C ASP A 39 -14.98 2.19 -9.35
N ALA A 40 -15.70 2.08 -8.24
CA ALA A 40 -15.13 2.29 -6.91
C ALA A 40 -14.27 1.09 -6.51
N VAL A 41 -13.00 1.09 -6.90
CA VAL A 41 -11.99 0.17 -6.33
C VAL A 41 -11.57 0.75 -4.98
N THR A 42 -12.22 0.30 -3.91
CA THR A 42 -11.80 0.60 -2.55
C THR A 42 -10.49 -0.12 -2.25
N LEU A 43 -9.40 0.62 -2.17
CA LEU A 43 -8.10 0.11 -1.73
C LEU A 43 -8.16 -0.21 -0.24
N ASP A 44 -7.60 -1.34 0.17
CA ASP A 44 -7.42 -1.60 1.59
C ASP A 44 -6.26 -0.77 2.18
N SER A 45 -6.21 -0.74 3.51
CA SER A 45 -5.23 0.06 4.25
C SER A 45 -3.76 -0.26 3.91
N VAL A 46 -3.46 -1.47 3.45
CA VAL A 46 -2.11 -1.87 3.04
C VAL A 46 -1.84 -1.43 1.60
N GLU A 47 -2.82 -1.59 0.70
CA GLU A 47 -2.73 -1.11 -0.68
C GLU A 47 -2.55 0.42 -0.75
N GLU A 48 -3.20 1.18 0.14
CA GLU A 48 -2.98 2.63 0.28
C GLU A 48 -1.51 2.96 0.62
N LEU A 49 -0.87 2.18 1.51
CA LEU A 49 0.55 2.36 1.86
C LEU A 49 1.46 2.07 0.68
N ILE A 50 1.15 1.04 -0.12
CA ILE A 50 1.89 0.71 -1.34
C ILE A 50 1.82 1.88 -2.32
N VAL A 51 0.64 2.47 -2.52
CA VAL A 51 0.47 3.65 -3.38
C VAL A 51 1.30 4.84 -2.87
N GLY A 52 1.27 5.10 -1.56
CA GLY A 52 2.07 6.16 -0.93
C GLY A 52 3.58 5.96 -1.13
N LEU A 53 4.07 4.76 -0.86
CA LEU A 53 5.48 4.37 -1.03
C LEU A 53 5.94 4.52 -2.49
N ARG A 54 5.12 4.09 -3.45
CA ARG A 54 5.40 4.20 -4.88
C ARG A 54 5.43 5.66 -5.34
N ARG A 55 4.45 6.46 -4.92
CA ARG A 55 4.34 7.87 -5.31
C ARG A 55 5.50 8.71 -4.78
N GLY A 56 5.91 8.46 -3.54
CA GLY A 56 7.07 9.14 -2.96
C GLY A 56 8.42 8.64 -3.50
N ASN A 57 8.43 7.62 -4.37
CA ASN A 57 9.63 6.93 -4.84
C ASN A 57 10.56 6.55 -3.67
N LEU A 58 9.94 6.16 -2.54
CA LEU A 58 10.62 5.95 -1.24
C LEU A 58 11.33 4.60 -1.16
N VAL A 59 10.90 3.67 -2.01
CA VAL A 59 11.40 2.30 -2.10
C VAL A 59 11.55 1.90 -3.57
N ASP A 60 12.36 0.88 -3.83
CA ASP A 60 12.51 0.32 -5.17
C ASP A 60 11.15 -0.19 -5.69
N GLY A 61 10.77 0.27 -6.89
CA GLY A 61 9.47 -0.04 -7.47
C GLY A 61 9.30 -1.51 -7.85
N ILE A 62 10.38 -2.22 -8.18
CA ILE A 62 10.34 -3.65 -8.52
C ILE A 62 10.12 -4.47 -7.25
N GLU A 63 10.87 -4.17 -6.19
CA GLU A 63 10.70 -4.81 -4.89
C GLU A 63 9.31 -4.54 -4.31
N LEU A 64 8.80 -3.32 -4.41
CA LEU A 64 7.46 -2.98 -3.97
C LEU A 64 6.38 -3.73 -4.77
N THR A 65 6.57 -3.90 -6.08
CA THR A 65 5.65 -4.67 -6.93
C THR A 65 5.64 -6.14 -6.54
N ARG A 66 6.80 -6.75 -6.28
CA ARG A 66 6.90 -8.13 -5.78
C ARG A 66 6.21 -8.30 -4.43
N LEU A 67 6.37 -7.32 -3.54
CA LEU A 67 5.76 -7.33 -2.22
C LEU A 67 4.24 -7.18 -2.30
N HIS A 68 3.75 -6.37 -3.24
CA HIS A 68 2.31 -6.27 -3.53
C HIS A 68 1.75 -7.59 -4.06
N SER A 69 2.39 -8.23 -5.04
CA SER A 69 1.93 -9.53 -5.55
C SER A 69 1.87 -10.57 -4.42
N ARG A 70 2.91 -10.64 -3.58
CA ARG A 70 2.93 -11.53 -2.41
C ARG A 70 1.81 -11.20 -1.41
N TYR A 71 1.50 -9.93 -1.18
CA TYR A 71 0.39 -9.51 -0.33
C TYR A 71 -0.95 -10.01 -0.87
N LEU A 72 -1.19 -9.89 -2.17
CA LEU A 72 -2.42 -10.39 -2.81
C LEU A 72 -2.53 -11.91 -2.72
N ASP A 73 -1.44 -12.65 -2.93
CA ASP A 73 -1.40 -14.11 -2.76
C ASP A 73 -1.69 -14.52 -1.30
N GLU A 74 -1.05 -13.86 -0.32
CA GLU A 74 -1.27 -14.11 1.11
C GLU A 74 -2.70 -13.75 1.56
N ARG A 75 -3.35 -12.79 0.88
CA ARG A 75 -4.76 -12.42 1.14
C ARG A 75 -5.74 -13.37 0.47
N ALA A 76 -5.45 -13.83 -0.75
CA ALA A 76 -6.31 -14.76 -1.48
C ALA A 76 -6.28 -16.19 -0.90
N GLY A 77 -5.19 -16.55 -0.21
CA GLY A 77 -5.04 -17.84 0.48
C GLY A 77 -5.59 -17.89 1.91
N GLN A 78 -6.21 -16.82 2.41
CA GLN A 78 -6.80 -16.74 3.77
C GLN A 78 -8.32 -16.80 3.76
#